data_AF-A0A1V9ZSF7-F1
#
_entry.id   AF-A0A1V9ZSF7-F1
#
_cell.length_a   1.000
_cell.length_b   1.000
_cell.length_c   1.000
_cell.angle_alpha   90.00
_cell.angle_beta   90.00
_cell.angle_gamma   90.00
#
_symmetry.space_group_name_H-M   'P 1'
#
loop_
_entity.id
_entity.type
_entity.pdbx_description
1 polymer ?
#
loop_
_entity_poly.entity_id
_entity_poly.type
_entity_poly.pdbx_seq_one_letter_code
_entity_poly.pdbx_strand_id
1 'polypeptide(L)'
;MIFSHVAKRLLNAWNFLVLVLGCAVLITTVYIITCQSDTHAVPNLGYIASIVCGALLVLLAGLGLYGLRQHRHCISTGQRNFALGSYVLLGFAAGAVLVLAGAVALTFNTIIAKSKQNDFSDNRVEFLEEAMIQNLYDYSVADPNGWKNMQNSWFCCGYYNTTTIDDFLDLEYTADAQALNALPGIYCKTTNCTSGLPACPNANQVWCREVFLKNASTNNVYIGWISLAAGVAQLFGFICSVYILMCDIRMLERKSTNLLPTDKA
;
A
#
# COMPACT_ATOMS: atom_id res chain seq x y z
N MET A 1 25.10 -26.99 -10.47
CA MET A 1 24.06 -27.10 -11.54
C MET A 1 22.64 -27.21 -10.99
N ILE A 2 22.39 -28.02 -9.95
CA ILE A 2 21.04 -28.24 -9.37
C ILE A 2 20.42 -26.94 -8.82
N PHE A 3 21.16 -26.18 -8.01
CA PHE A 3 20.66 -24.93 -7.41
C PHE A 3 20.23 -23.87 -8.44
N SER A 4 20.96 -23.73 -9.55
CA SER A 4 20.60 -22.81 -10.64
C SER A 4 19.27 -23.18 -11.32
N HIS A 5 18.98 -24.48 -11.48
CA HIS A 5 17.71 -24.93 -12.06
C HIS A 5 16.53 -24.66 -11.12
N VAL A 6 16.71 -24.91 -9.81
CA VAL A 6 15.70 -24.66 -8.79
C VAL A 6 15.41 -23.16 -8.70
N ALA A 7 16.45 -22.31 -8.62
CA ALA A 7 16.30 -20.86 -8.56
C ALA A 7 15.54 -20.30 -9.77
N LYS A 8 15.82 -20.78 -10.98
CA LYS A 8 15.10 -20.37 -12.19
C LYS A 8 13.63 -20.74 -12.16
N ARG A 9 13.29 -21.98 -11.73
CA ARG A 9 11.90 -22.43 -11.63
C ARG A 9 11.13 -21.63 -10.59
N LEU A 10 11.74 -21.40 -9.43
CA LEU A 10 11.14 -20.60 -8.35
C LEU A 10 10.90 -19.16 -8.81
N LEU A 11 11.88 -18.51 -9.43
CA LEU A 11 11.73 -17.16 -9.97
C LEU A 11 10.67 -17.09 -11.07
N ASN A 12 10.59 -18.10 -11.92
CA ASN A 12 9.56 -18.15 -12.96
C ASN A 12 8.16 -18.24 -12.34
N ALA A 13 7.98 -19.11 -11.34
CA ALA A 13 6.70 -19.25 -10.63
C ALA A 13 6.33 -17.97 -9.86
N TRP A 14 7.28 -17.36 -9.15
CA TRP A 14 7.07 -16.12 -8.41
C TRP A 14 6.68 -14.96 -9.34
N ASN A 15 7.45 -14.73 -10.41
CA ASN A 15 7.14 -13.66 -11.35
C ASN A 15 5.82 -13.89 -12.08
N PHE A 16 5.47 -15.15 -12.39
CA PHE A 16 4.16 -15.46 -12.97
C PHE A 16 3.02 -15.12 -11.99
N LEU A 17 3.17 -15.47 -10.72
CA LEU A 17 2.20 -15.13 -9.68
C LEU A 17 2.05 -13.61 -9.53
N VAL A 18 3.16 -12.87 -9.46
CA VAL A 18 3.15 -11.40 -9.39
C VAL A 18 2.49 -10.80 -10.63
N LEU A 19 2.72 -11.36 -11.83
CA LEU A 19 2.08 -10.91 -13.06
C LEU A 19 0.55 -11.08 -12.99
N VAL A 20 0.08 -12.26 -12.58
CA VAL A 20 -1.35 -12.55 -12.46
C VAL A 20 -2.01 -11.61 -11.46
N LEU A 21 -1.39 -11.41 -10.29
CA LEU A 21 -1.90 -10.48 -9.27
C LEU A 21 -1.90 -9.03 -9.75
N GLY A 22 -0.83 -8.58 -10.42
CA GLY A 22 -0.75 -7.23 -10.98
C GLY A 22 -1.82 -6.97 -12.03
N CYS A 23 -2.04 -7.92 -12.95
CA CYS A 23 -3.13 -7.86 -13.92
C CYS A 23 -4.51 -7.86 -13.26
N ALA A 24 -4.72 -8.71 -12.24
CA ALA A 24 -5.99 -8.75 -11.52
C ALA A 24 -6.30 -7.40 -10.85
N VAL A 25 -5.32 -6.79 -10.17
CA VAL A 25 -5.47 -5.46 -9.54
C VAL A 25 -5.78 -4.38 -10.57
N LEU A 26 -5.10 -4.38 -11.72
CA LEU A 26 -5.37 -3.42 -12.79
C LEU A 26 -6.80 -3.57 -13.32
N ILE A 27 -7.21 -4.80 -13.65
CA ILE A 27 -8.53 -5.08 -14.22
C ILE A 27 -9.62 -4.70 -13.22
N THR A 28 -9.49 -5.07 -11.95
CA THR A 28 -10.49 -4.73 -10.92
C THR A 28 -10.56 -3.23 -10.68
N THR A 29 -9.41 -2.54 -10.62
CA THR A 29 -9.39 -1.10 -10.39
C THR A 29 -10.01 -0.34 -11.56
N VAL A 30 -9.67 -0.71 -12.80
CA VAL A 30 -10.27 -0.13 -14.00
C VAL A 30 -11.78 -0.39 -14.02
N TYR A 31 -12.21 -1.62 -13.73
CA TYR A 31 -13.63 -1.98 -13.66
C TYR A 31 -14.40 -1.12 -12.65
N ILE A 32 -13.85 -0.92 -11.44
CA ILE A 32 -14.51 -0.09 -10.41
C ILE A 32 -14.65 1.35 -10.91
N ILE A 33 -13.58 1.93 -11.48
CA ILE A 33 -13.61 3.32 -11.98
C ILE A 33 -14.61 3.47 -13.14
N THR A 34 -14.68 2.51 -14.06
CA THR A 34 -15.47 2.68 -15.29
C THR A 34 -16.92 2.23 -15.17
N CYS A 35 -17.21 1.26 -14.30
CA CYS A 35 -18.49 0.56 -14.29
C CYS A 35 -19.28 0.69 -12.98
N GLN A 36 -18.65 1.06 -11.86
CA GLN A 36 -19.34 1.15 -10.58
C GLN A 36 -19.76 2.61 -10.31
N SER A 37 -21.06 2.82 -10.08
CA SER A 37 -21.61 4.16 -9.78
C SER A 37 -21.24 4.67 -8.38
N ASP A 38 -20.78 3.78 -7.49
CA ASP A 38 -20.42 4.07 -6.10
C ASP A 38 -18.91 4.30 -5.93
N THR A 39 -18.29 5.04 -6.85
CA THR A 39 -16.84 5.35 -6.88
C THR A 39 -16.34 6.19 -5.71
N HIS A 40 -17.18 6.52 -4.73
CA HIS A 40 -16.85 7.44 -3.64
C HIS A 40 -16.37 6.73 -2.35
N ALA A 41 -16.41 5.39 -2.30
CA ALA A 41 -16.00 4.65 -1.09
C ALA A 41 -14.49 4.75 -0.77
N VAL A 42 -13.66 5.06 -1.76
CA VAL A 42 -12.21 5.25 -1.60
C VAL A 42 -11.85 6.60 -2.25
N PRO A 43 -11.06 7.47 -1.58
CA PRO A 43 -10.62 8.73 -2.18
C PRO A 43 -9.91 8.47 -3.52
N ASN A 44 -10.08 9.36 -4.50
CA ASN A 44 -9.56 9.23 -5.87
C ASN A 44 -8.06 8.84 -5.92
N LEU A 45 -7.29 9.31 -4.93
CA LEU A 45 -5.88 8.95 -4.75
C LEU A 45 -5.65 7.43 -4.62
N GLY A 46 -6.52 6.71 -3.93
CA GLY A 46 -6.42 5.26 -3.73
C GLY A 46 -6.56 4.48 -5.03
N TYR A 47 -7.46 4.92 -5.92
CA TYR A 47 -7.61 4.32 -7.25
C TYR A 47 -6.39 4.57 -8.15
N ILE A 48 -5.88 5.80 -8.15
CA ILE A 48 -4.66 6.16 -8.91
C ILE A 48 -3.47 5.35 -8.39
N ALA A 49 -3.29 5.26 -7.06
CA ALA A 49 -2.24 4.48 -6.44
C ALA A 49 -2.33 2.99 -6.81
N SER A 50 -3.54 2.42 -6.82
CA SER A 50 -3.77 1.03 -7.22
C SER A 50 -3.40 0.78 -8.68
N ILE A 51 -3.75 1.68 -9.61
CA ILE A 51 -3.36 1.59 -11.03
C ILE A 51 -1.83 1.61 -11.16
N VAL A 52 -1.17 2.58 -10.53
CA VAL A 52 0.28 2.74 -10.62
C VAL A 52 0.98 1.52 -10.04
N CYS A 53 0.57 1.03 -8.86
CA CYS A 53 1.10 -0.19 -8.25
C CYS A 53 0.89 -1.41 -9.16
N GLY A 54 -0.32 -1.62 -9.68
CA GLY A 54 -0.62 -2.74 -10.57
C GLY A 54 0.25 -2.71 -11.84
N ALA A 55 0.43 -1.54 -12.45
CA ALA A 55 1.26 -1.37 -13.64
C ALA A 55 2.75 -1.65 -13.35
N LEU A 56 3.26 -1.17 -12.21
CA LEU A 56 4.64 -1.43 -11.79
C LEU A 56 4.88 -2.93 -11.51
N LEU A 57 3.92 -3.63 -10.89
CA LEU A 57 4.02 -5.07 -10.66
C LEU A 57 4.07 -5.85 -11.98
N VAL A 58 3.21 -5.50 -12.95
CA VAL A 58 3.20 -6.12 -14.29
C VAL A 58 4.52 -5.88 -15.02
N LEU A 59 5.03 -4.63 -14.99
CA LEU A 59 6.32 -4.28 -15.59
C LEU A 59 7.46 -5.11 -14.97
N LEU A 60 7.50 -5.15 -13.64
CA LEU A 60 8.54 -5.85 -12.89
C LEU A 60 8.51 -7.36 -13.16
N ALA A 61 7.33 -7.97 -13.10
CA ALA A 61 7.15 -9.38 -13.43
C ALA A 61 7.50 -9.68 -14.89
N GLY A 62 7.13 -8.80 -15.83
CA GLY A 62 7.46 -8.90 -17.25
C GLY A 62 8.97 -8.90 -17.49
N LEU A 63 9.71 -7.99 -16.84
CA LEU A 63 11.17 -7.94 -16.90
C LEU A 63 11.81 -9.22 -16.34
N GLY A 64 11.29 -9.73 -15.21
CA GLY A 64 11.77 -10.98 -14.61
C GLY A 64 11.58 -12.19 -15.52
N LEU A 65 10.37 -12.38 -16.06
CA LEU A 65 10.05 -13.49 -16.97
C LEU A 65 10.82 -13.38 -18.29
N TYR A 66 10.87 -12.19 -18.88
CA TYR A 66 11.60 -11.95 -20.13
C TYR A 66 13.11 -12.18 -19.95
N GLY A 67 13.69 -11.67 -18.86
CA GLY A 67 15.09 -11.87 -18.52
C GLY A 67 15.45 -13.34 -18.33
N LEU A 68 14.59 -14.13 -17.66
CA LEU A 68 14.79 -15.58 -17.52
C LEU A 68 14.70 -16.33 -18.85
N ARG A 69 13.79 -15.94 -19.74
CA ARG A 69 13.62 -16.56 -21.07
C ARG A 69 14.81 -16.27 -21.99
N GLN A 70 15.28 -15.02 -22.00
CA GLN A 70 16.38 -14.58 -22.86
C GLN A 70 17.76 -15.05 -22.36
N HIS A 71 17.84 -15.53 -21.11
CA HIS A 71 19.07 -15.96 -20.46
C HIS A 71 19.94 -16.90 -21.31
N ARG A 72 19.38 -17.94 -21.94
CA ARG A 72 20.17 -18.89 -22.75
C ARG A 72 20.71 -18.21 -24.01
N HIS A 73 19.91 -17.34 -24.61
CA HIS A 73 20.29 -16.60 -25.81
C HIS A 73 21.41 -15.60 -25.51
N CYS A 74 21.29 -14.80 -24.45
CA CYS A 74 22.33 -13.84 -24.02
C CYS A 74 23.69 -14.50 -23.78
N ILE A 75 23.73 -15.65 -23.09
CA ILE A 75 24.99 -16.39 -22.91
C ILE A 75 25.53 -16.90 -24.25
N SER A 76 24.65 -17.43 -25.12
CA SER A 76 25.09 -17.96 -26.41
C SER A 76 25.66 -16.88 -27.34
N THR A 77 25.12 -15.65 -27.29
CA THR A 77 25.56 -14.53 -28.13
C THR A 77 26.63 -13.67 -27.48
N GLY A 78 27.00 -13.93 -26.22
CA GLY A 78 27.98 -13.12 -25.50
C GLY A 78 27.44 -11.77 -25.01
N GLN A 79 26.11 -11.58 -25.02
CA GLN A 79 25.46 -10.32 -24.67
C GLN A 79 25.02 -10.29 -23.20
N ARG A 80 24.94 -9.08 -22.63
CA ARG A 80 24.47 -8.87 -21.25
C ARG A 80 22.95 -8.94 -21.17
N ASN A 81 22.44 -9.56 -20.10
CA ASN A 81 21.00 -9.66 -19.85
C ASN A 81 20.48 -8.42 -19.10
N PHE A 82 20.24 -7.33 -19.84
CA PHE A 82 19.77 -6.06 -19.26
C PHE A 82 18.41 -6.18 -18.58
N ALA A 83 17.50 -7.00 -19.10
CA ALA A 83 16.18 -7.19 -18.49
C ALA A 83 16.26 -7.81 -17.09
N LEU A 84 17.09 -8.85 -16.92
CA LEU A 84 17.33 -9.44 -15.60
C LEU A 84 18.05 -8.46 -14.66
N GLY A 85 18.98 -7.64 -15.19
CA GLY A 85 19.64 -6.58 -14.43
C GLY A 85 18.66 -5.50 -13.92
N SER A 86 17.76 -5.02 -14.78
CA SER A 86 16.70 -4.07 -14.39
C SER A 86 15.74 -4.68 -13.38
N TYR A 87 15.35 -5.95 -13.56
CA TYR A 87 14.53 -6.67 -12.58
C TYR A 87 15.21 -6.74 -11.20
N VAL A 88 16.52 -6.99 -11.15
CA VAL A 88 17.29 -7.03 -9.90
C VAL A 88 17.25 -5.69 -9.18
N LEU A 89 17.52 -4.58 -9.88
CA LEU A 89 17.54 -3.25 -9.27
C LEU A 89 16.15 -2.82 -8.79
N LEU A 90 15.15 -2.91 -9.66
CA LEU A 90 13.77 -2.52 -9.32
C LEU A 90 13.17 -3.46 -8.29
N GLY A 91 13.48 -4.76 -8.36
CA GLY A 91 13.03 -5.78 -7.42
C GLY A 91 13.58 -5.57 -6.01
N PHE A 92 14.83 -5.14 -5.88
CA PHE A 92 15.39 -4.77 -4.59
C PHE A 92 14.66 -3.56 -3.99
N ALA A 93 14.50 -2.48 -4.77
CA ALA A 93 13.80 -1.28 -4.33
C ALA A 93 12.36 -1.58 -3.90
N ALA A 94 11.61 -2.33 -4.72
CA ALA A 94 10.26 -2.75 -4.40
C ALA A 94 10.20 -3.61 -3.13
N GLY A 95 11.09 -4.60 -3.00
CA GLY A 95 11.16 -5.45 -1.81
C GLY A 95 11.46 -4.66 -0.53
N ALA A 96 12.41 -3.73 -0.58
CA ALA A 96 12.77 -2.88 0.56
C ALA A 96 11.60 -1.96 0.97
N VAL A 97 10.96 -1.31 0.00
CA VAL A 97 9.79 -0.44 0.26
C VAL A 97 8.64 -1.24 0.86
N LEU A 98 8.36 -2.45 0.36
CA LEU A 98 7.29 -3.31 0.92
C LEU A 98 7.58 -3.77 2.35
N VAL A 99 8.83 -4.12 2.66
CA VAL A 99 9.23 -4.49 4.03
C VAL A 99 9.07 -3.29 4.98
N LEU A 100 9.55 -2.11 4.57
CA LEU A 100 9.43 -0.89 5.36
C LEU A 100 7.97 -0.48 5.56
N ALA A 101 7.16 -0.47 4.49
CA ALA A 101 5.74 -0.18 4.56
C ALA A 101 5.00 -1.18 5.47
N GLY A 102 5.34 -2.47 5.39
CA GLY A 102 4.77 -3.50 6.26
C GLY A 102 5.13 -3.27 7.74
N ALA A 103 6.39 -2.96 8.02
CA ALA A 103 6.85 -2.65 9.38
C ALA A 103 6.16 -1.40 9.94
N VAL A 104 6.04 -0.33 9.14
CA VAL A 104 5.34 0.90 9.52
C VAL A 104 3.86 0.61 9.78
N ALA A 105 3.18 -0.14 8.91
CA ALA A 105 1.77 -0.50 9.11
C ALA A 105 1.55 -1.27 10.43
N LEU A 106 2.47 -2.18 10.79
CA LEU A 106 2.39 -2.92 12.05
C LEU A 106 2.64 -2.03 13.27
N THR A 107 3.63 -1.13 13.23
CA THR A 107 3.93 -0.21 14.34
C THR A 107 2.89 0.89 14.49
N PHE A 108 2.21 1.26 13.41
CA PHE A 108 1.13 2.24 13.42
C PHE A 108 -0.06 1.81 14.28
N ASN A 109 -0.26 0.51 14.49
CA ASN A 109 -1.29 0.01 15.42
C ASN A 109 -1.06 0.46 16.87
N THR A 110 0.19 0.67 17.29
CA THR A 110 0.48 1.23 18.62
C THR A 110 0.00 2.68 18.71
N ILE A 111 0.17 3.46 17.65
CA ILE A 111 -0.29 4.86 17.58
C ILE A 111 -1.82 4.89 17.57
N ILE A 112 -2.48 4.01 16.81
CA ILE A 112 -3.94 3.87 16.81
C ILE A 112 -4.47 3.48 18.19
N ALA A 113 -3.80 2.58 18.90
CA ALA A 113 -4.21 2.18 20.26
C ALA A 113 -4.15 3.35 21.25
N LYS A 114 -3.10 4.19 21.16
CA LYS A 114 -2.98 5.42 21.95
C LYS A 114 -4.03 6.47 21.57
N SER A 115 -4.26 6.67 20.27
CA SER A 115 -5.33 7.54 19.74
C SER A 115 -6.70 7.14 20.31
N LYS A 116 -7.06 5.84 20.31
CA LYS A 116 -8.32 5.36 20.93
C LYS A 116 -8.45 5.70 22.42
N GLN A 117 -7.34 5.86 23.14
CA GLN A 117 -7.31 6.25 24.54
C GLN A 117 -7.24 7.77 24.75
N ASN A 118 -7.23 8.56 23.67
CA ASN A 118 -6.98 10.00 23.66
C ASN A 118 -5.66 10.36 24.34
N ASP A 119 -4.63 9.51 24.19
CA ASP A 119 -3.29 9.74 24.72
C ASP A 119 -2.49 10.63 23.77
N PHE A 120 -2.74 11.95 23.85
CA PHE A 120 -2.04 13.00 23.09
C PHE A 120 -0.64 13.34 23.63
N SER A 121 -0.12 12.59 24.61
CA SER A 121 1.26 12.78 25.09
C SER A 121 2.32 12.39 24.04
N ASP A 122 1.91 11.64 23.01
CA ASP A 122 2.74 11.24 21.87
C ASP A 122 2.33 12.06 20.65
N ASN A 123 3.19 12.97 20.17
CA ASN A 123 2.91 13.85 19.02
C ASN A 123 2.47 13.09 17.75
N ARG A 124 2.78 11.80 17.62
CA ARG A 124 2.32 10.99 16.48
C ARG A 124 0.82 10.73 16.51
N VAL A 125 0.21 10.78 17.69
CA VAL A 125 -1.24 10.67 17.87
C VAL A 125 -1.93 11.95 17.39
N GLU A 126 -1.36 13.09 17.73
CA GLU A 126 -1.80 14.41 17.24
C GLU A 126 -1.77 14.45 15.70
N PHE A 127 -0.61 14.18 15.08
CA PHE A 127 -0.51 14.15 13.61
C PHE A 127 -1.46 13.14 12.95
N LEU A 128 -1.77 12.02 13.61
CA LEU A 128 -2.75 11.06 13.11
C LEU A 128 -4.17 11.67 13.12
N GLU A 129 -4.56 12.31 14.22
CA GLU A 129 -5.88 12.95 14.33
C GLU A 129 -6.03 14.11 13.36
N GLU A 130 -5.03 14.98 13.25
CA GLU A 130 -5.01 16.09 12.29
C GLU A 130 -5.19 15.59 10.85
N ALA A 131 -4.38 14.59 10.46
CA ALA A 131 -4.47 14.01 9.13
C ALA A 131 -5.84 13.34 8.89
N MET A 132 -6.41 12.68 9.90
CA MET A 132 -7.75 12.08 9.77
C MET A 132 -8.84 13.14 9.58
N ILE A 133 -8.81 14.20 10.39
CA ILE A 133 -9.78 15.30 10.32
C ILE A 133 -9.67 16.00 8.97
N GLN A 134 -8.46 16.41 8.59
CA GLN A 134 -8.22 17.17 7.36
C GLN A 134 -8.64 16.37 6.13
N ASN A 135 -8.20 15.11 5.99
CA ASN A 135 -8.59 14.29 4.83
C ASN A 135 -10.10 14.06 4.76
N LEU A 136 -10.75 13.87 5.91
CA LEU A 136 -12.19 13.66 5.96
C LEU A 136 -12.96 14.95 5.67
N TYR A 137 -12.47 16.08 6.17
CA TYR A 137 -13.04 17.39 5.90
C TYR A 137 -12.95 17.73 4.41
N ASP A 138 -11.76 17.62 3.81
CA ASP A 138 -11.55 17.81 2.38
C ASP A 138 -12.48 16.93 1.54
N TYR A 139 -12.63 15.66 1.93
CA TYR A 139 -13.58 14.74 1.30
C TYR A 139 -15.03 15.20 1.46
N SER A 140 -15.43 15.63 2.66
CA SER A 140 -16.80 16.10 2.94
C SER A 140 -17.15 17.39 2.21
N VAL A 141 -16.16 18.26 1.96
CA VAL A 141 -16.32 19.49 1.17
C VAL A 141 -16.46 19.15 -0.31
N ALA A 142 -15.68 18.19 -0.81
CA ALA A 142 -15.75 17.74 -2.20
C ALA A 142 -17.03 16.94 -2.52
N ASP A 143 -17.47 16.08 -1.59
CA ASP A 143 -18.67 15.26 -1.71
C ASP A 143 -19.43 15.15 -0.36
N PRO A 144 -20.31 16.14 -0.05
CA PRO A 144 -21.09 16.15 1.19
C PRO A 144 -22.02 14.94 1.33
N ASN A 145 -22.56 14.44 0.22
CA ASN A 145 -23.41 13.25 0.22
C ASN A 145 -22.57 11.99 0.47
N GLY A 146 -21.34 11.96 -0.04
CA GLY A 146 -20.34 10.92 0.24
C GLY A 146 -20.07 10.75 1.73
N TRP A 147 -19.85 11.84 2.47
CA TRP A 147 -19.68 11.77 3.93
C TRP A 147 -20.92 11.23 4.64
N LYS A 148 -22.12 11.68 4.26
CA LYS A 148 -23.38 11.17 4.82
C LYS A 148 -23.57 9.68 4.55
N ASN A 149 -23.27 9.23 3.33
CA ASN A 149 -23.35 7.82 2.94
C ASN A 149 -22.34 6.96 3.69
N MET A 150 -21.14 7.47 3.94
CA MET A 150 -20.11 6.82 4.73
C MET A 150 -20.56 6.61 6.18
N GLN A 151 -21.12 7.64 6.82
CA GLN A 151 -21.71 7.53 8.16
C GLN A 151 -22.81 6.46 8.22
N ASN A 152 -23.70 6.44 7.23
CA ASN A 152 -24.78 5.45 7.15
C ASN A 152 -24.23 4.03 6.93
N SER A 153 -23.23 3.86 6.07
CA SER A 153 -22.63 2.56 5.77
C SER A 153 -21.84 2.01 6.95
N TRP A 154 -21.29 2.88 7.78
CA TRP A 154 -20.48 2.53 8.95
C TRP A 154 -21.27 2.50 10.25
N PHE A 155 -22.58 2.73 10.20
CA PHE A 155 -23.46 2.74 11.37
C PHE A 155 -22.92 3.67 12.47
N CYS A 156 -22.49 4.87 12.07
CA CYS A 156 -21.86 5.84 12.96
C CYS A 156 -22.41 7.25 12.70
N CYS A 157 -22.04 8.18 13.57
CA CYS A 157 -22.53 9.55 13.49
C CYS A 157 -21.43 10.55 13.87
N GLY A 158 -21.25 11.56 13.03
CA GLY A 158 -20.26 12.62 13.24
C GLY A 158 -18.82 12.10 13.29
N TYR A 159 -17.86 13.02 13.37
CA TYR A 159 -16.46 12.67 13.55
C TYR A 159 -16.20 12.17 14.98
N TYR A 160 -16.24 13.08 15.96
CA TYR A 160 -15.94 12.82 17.37
C TYR A 160 -16.39 13.99 18.28
N ASN A 161 -16.36 13.81 19.60
CA ASN A 161 -16.60 14.89 20.54
C ASN A 161 -15.44 15.91 20.51
N THR A 162 -15.69 17.08 19.91
CA THR A 162 -14.66 18.10 19.68
C THR A 162 -14.14 18.71 20.98
N THR A 163 -14.95 18.79 22.05
CA THR A 163 -14.49 19.31 23.35
C THR A 163 -13.43 18.44 24.01
N THR A 164 -13.28 17.19 23.59
CA THR A 164 -12.27 16.26 24.12
C THR A 164 -10.92 16.42 23.43
N ILE A 165 -10.88 17.01 22.24
CA ILE A 165 -9.68 17.15 21.40
C ILE A 165 -9.25 18.63 21.23
N ASP A 166 -10.11 19.59 21.58
CA ASP A 166 -9.88 21.03 21.44
C ASP A 166 -8.62 21.52 22.18
N ASP A 167 -8.30 20.92 23.32
CA ASP A 167 -7.11 21.27 24.11
C ASP A 167 -5.79 20.72 23.51
N PHE A 168 -5.88 19.83 22.51
CA PHE A 168 -4.73 19.07 21.98
C PHE A 168 -4.47 19.29 20.50
N LEU A 169 -5.42 19.88 19.77
CA LEU A 169 -5.31 20.12 18.34
C LEU A 169 -5.35 21.62 18.06
N ASP A 170 -4.73 22.04 16.96
CA ASP A 170 -4.85 23.42 16.50
C ASP A 170 -6.32 23.79 16.21
N LEU A 171 -6.64 25.07 16.39
CA LEU A 171 -7.99 25.63 16.22
C LEU A 171 -8.60 25.33 14.84
N GLU A 172 -7.77 25.23 13.81
CA GLU A 172 -8.18 24.88 12.44
C GLU A 172 -8.79 23.47 12.39
N TYR A 173 -8.06 22.45 12.88
CA TYR A 173 -8.55 21.08 12.88
C TYR A 173 -9.76 20.89 13.80
N THR A 174 -9.82 21.60 14.93
CA THR A 174 -11.02 21.56 15.76
C THR A 174 -12.23 22.15 15.04
N ALA A 175 -12.06 23.24 14.28
CA ALA A 175 -13.13 23.81 13.47
C ALA A 175 -13.58 22.85 12.34
N ASP A 176 -12.64 22.18 11.68
CA ASP A 176 -12.95 21.19 10.64
C ASP A 176 -13.71 19.97 11.20
N ALA A 177 -13.31 19.49 12.39
CA ALA A 177 -14.04 18.43 13.09
C ALA A 177 -15.46 18.87 13.49
N GLN A 178 -15.66 20.13 13.87
CA GLN A 178 -16.99 20.70 14.13
C GLN A 178 -17.82 20.78 12.84
N ALA A 179 -17.22 21.16 11.71
CA ALA A 179 -17.88 21.19 10.42
C ALA A 179 -18.32 19.79 9.97
N LEU A 180 -17.48 18.77 10.17
CA LEU A 180 -17.81 17.36 9.94
C LEU A 180 -19.00 16.89 10.79
N ASN A 181 -19.07 17.34 12.04
CA ASN A 181 -20.18 17.07 12.95
C ASN A 181 -21.48 17.79 12.58
N ALA A 182 -21.42 18.88 11.81
CA ALA A 182 -22.58 19.61 11.33
C ALA A 182 -23.29 18.91 10.14
N LEU A 183 -22.70 17.85 9.58
CA LEU A 183 -23.25 17.06 8.49
C LEU A 183 -23.73 15.69 9.00
N PRO A 184 -24.96 15.55 9.54
CA PRO A 184 -25.42 14.33 10.20
C PRO A 184 -25.80 13.20 9.23
N GLY A 185 -25.39 11.97 9.56
CA GLY A 185 -25.99 10.73 9.05
C GLY A 185 -27.32 10.37 9.73
N ILE A 186 -27.96 9.28 9.30
CA ILE A 186 -29.24 8.79 9.87
C ILE A 186 -29.12 8.27 11.31
N TYR A 187 -27.90 7.98 11.75
CA TYR A 187 -27.60 7.47 13.09
C TYR A 187 -27.33 8.58 14.11
N CYS A 188 -27.47 9.84 13.71
CA CYS A 188 -27.41 10.99 14.60
C CYS A 188 -28.78 11.26 15.25
N LYS A 189 -28.79 11.56 16.56
CA LYS A 189 -30.02 11.88 17.30
C LYS A 189 -30.58 13.26 16.95
N THR A 190 -29.69 14.18 16.59
CA THR A 190 -30.00 15.54 16.13
C THR A 190 -29.42 15.76 14.75
N THR A 191 -29.95 16.75 14.04
CA THR A 191 -29.46 17.14 12.71
C THR A 191 -28.15 17.92 12.75
N ASN A 192 -27.62 18.23 13.93
CA ASN A 192 -26.28 18.80 14.12
C ASN A 192 -25.67 18.11 15.33
N CYS A 193 -24.47 17.56 15.17
CA CYS A 193 -23.68 16.99 16.26
C CYS A 193 -22.63 17.97 16.79
N THR A 194 -22.87 19.28 16.59
CA THR A 194 -22.02 20.36 17.07
C THR A 194 -22.10 20.46 18.60
N SER A 195 -21.01 20.93 19.19
CA SER A 195 -20.71 20.93 20.63
C SER A 195 -21.84 21.44 21.55
N GLY A 196 -21.92 20.85 22.75
CA GLY A 196 -22.74 21.34 23.86
C GLY A 196 -24.13 20.71 24.01
N LEU A 197 -24.56 19.82 23.11
CA LEU A 197 -25.81 19.06 23.27
C LEU A 197 -25.53 17.56 23.47
N PRO A 198 -26.12 16.91 24.49
CA PRO A 198 -25.90 15.50 24.85
C PRO A 198 -26.56 14.51 23.86
N ALA A 199 -26.64 14.86 22.58
CA ALA A 199 -27.50 14.19 21.63
C ALA A 199 -26.81 13.21 20.68
N CYS A 200 -25.58 13.46 20.21
CA CYS A 200 -24.92 12.54 19.28
C CYS A 200 -23.87 11.65 19.98
N PRO A 201 -23.71 10.39 19.57
CA PRO A 201 -24.55 9.63 18.61
C PRO A 201 -25.87 9.13 19.26
N ASN A 202 -26.78 8.53 18.46
CA ASN A 202 -27.99 7.87 19.00
C ASN A 202 -27.64 6.83 20.08
N ALA A 203 -28.59 6.49 20.96
CA ALA A 203 -28.39 5.40 21.91
C ALA A 203 -28.01 4.10 21.17
N ASN A 204 -26.93 3.44 21.63
CA ASN A 204 -26.30 2.27 21.01
C ASN A 204 -25.55 2.51 19.69
N GLN A 205 -25.31 3.77 19.31
CA GLN A 205 -24.45 4.12 18.17
C GLN A 205 -23.11 4.68 18.65
N VAL A 206 -22.14 4.73 17.73
CA VAL A 206 -20.75 5.14 18.01
C VAL A 206 -20.33 6.30 17.13
N TRP A 207 -19.30 7.02 17.56
CA TRP A 207 -18.63 8.04 16.74
C TRP A 207 -17.92 7.40 15.55
N CYS A 208 -17.91 8.07 14.39
CA CYS A 208 -17.24 7.51 13.22
C CYS A 208 -15.72 7.39 13.40
N ARG A 209 -15.11 8.24 14.24
CA ARG A 209 -13.71 8.09 14.65
C ARG A 209 -13.44 6.71 15.26
N GLU A 210 -14.31 6.21 16.13
CA GLU A 210 -14.12 4.90 16.78
C GLU A 210 -14.18 3.76 15.76
N VAL A 211 -15.14 3.82 14.83
CA VAL A 211 -15.26 2.83 13.75
C VAL A 211 -14.04 2.88 12.83
N PHE A 212 -13.58 4.08 12.46
CA PHE A 212 -12.39 4.27 11.64
C PHE A 212 -11.15 3.68 12.31
N LEU A 213 -10.87 4.05 13.57
CA LEU A 213 -9.70 3.56 14.31
C LEU A 213 -9.78 2.05 14.56
N LYS A 214 -10.98 1.49 14.75
CA LYS A 214 -11.19 0.04 14.85
C LYS A 214 -10.84 -0.64 13.53
N ASN A 215 -11.44 -0.19 12.42
CA ASN A 215 -11.17 -0.73 11.09
C ASN A 215 -9.70 -0.60 10.71
N ALA A 216 -9.08 0.55 10.96
CA ALA A 216 -7.66 0.78 10.73
C ALA A 216 -6.80 -0.20 11.53
N SER A 217 -7.07 -0.37 12.84
CA SER A 217 -6.28 -1.30 13.66
C SER A 217 -6.36 -2.75 13.20
N THR A 218 -7.54 -3.19 12.71
CA THR A 218 -7.72 -4.55 12.23
C THR A 218 -7.07 -4.73 10.86
N ASN A 219 -7.30 -3.81 9.93
CA ASN A 219 -6.81 -3.91 8.55
C ASN A 219 -5.29 -3.73 8.46
N ASN A 220 -4.69 -2.87 9.28
CA ASN A 220 -3.25 -2.62 9.27
C ASN A 220 -2.43 -3.86 9.67
N VAL A 221 -2.96 -4.74 10.52
CA VAL A 221 -2.30 -6.01 10.83
C VAL A 221 -2.20 -6.88 9.57
N TYR A 222 -3.29 -7.01 8.83
CA TYR A 222 -3.31 -7.79 7.59
C TYR A 222 -2.44 -7.16 6.50
N ILE A 223 -2.59 -5.86 6.27
CA ILE A 223 -1.76 -5.10 5.31
C ILE A 223 -0.28 -5.23 5.68
N GLY A 224 0.04 -5.07 6.95
CA GLY A 224 1.40 -5.17 7.48
C GLY A 224 2.05 -6.52 7.20
N TRP A 225 1.38 -7.61 7.57
CA TRP A 225 1.90 -8.97 7.35
C TRP A 225 1.99 -9.34 5.86
N ILE A 226 0.99 -8.98 5.06
CA ILE A 226 1.00 -9.27 3.62
C ILE A 226 2.14 -8.50 2.95
N SER A 227 2.29 -7.19 3.26
CA SER A 227 3.36 -6.37 2.72
C SER A 227 4.74 -6.89 3.12
N LEU A 228 4.91 -7.29 4.38
CA LEU A 228 6.17 -7.87 4.87
C LEU A 228 6.49 -9.19 4.17
N ALA A 229 5.54 -10.12 4.09
CA ALA A 229 5.72 -11.41 3.43
C ALA A 229 6.04 -11.25 1.94
N ALA A 230 5.31 -10.38 1.24
CA ALA A 230 5.56 -10.06 -0.16
C ALA A 230 6.93 -9.41 -0.37
N GLY A 231 7.31 -8.47 0.49
CA GLY A 231 8.62 -7.82 0.46
C GLY A 231 9.77 -8.80 0.69
N VAL A 232 9.67 -9.69 1.67
CA VAL A 232 10.66 -10.75 1.93
C VAL A 232 10.76 -11.72 0.75
N ALA A 233 9.62 -12.16 0.20
CA ALA A 233 9.61 -13.03 -0.98
C ALA A 233 10.26 -12.34 -2.20
N GLN A 234 10.02 -11.04 -2.38
CA GLN A 234 10.63 -10.25 -3.44
C GLN A 234 12.15 -10.11 -3.24
N LEU A 235 12.61 -9.87 -2.01
CA LEU A 235 14.05 -9.81 -1.68
C LEU A 235 14.72 -11.17 -1.86
N PHE A 236 14.04 -12.27 -1.55
CA PHE A 236 14.53 -13.61 -1.86
C PHE A 236 14.65 -13.83 -3.38
N GLY A 237 13.64 -13.39 -4.14
CA GLY A 237 13.70 -13.37 -5.60
C GLY A 237 14.86 -12.53 -6.15
N PHE A 238 15.14 -11.38 -5.54
CA PHE A 238 16.33 -10.59 -5.84
C PHE A 238 17.62 -11.39 -5.65
N ILE A 239 17.81 -12.06 -4.50
CA ILE A 239 19.00 -12.87 -4.22
C ILE A 239 19.16 -13.99 -5.27
N CYS A 240 18.09 -14.70 -5.60
CA CYS A 240 18.12 -15.73 -6.64
C CYS A 240 18.51 -15.15 -8.02
N SER A 241 18.04 -13.94 -8.34
CA SER A 241 18.30 -13.29 -9.62
C SER A 241 19.73 -12.78 -9.71
N VAL A 242 20.27 -12.22 -8.63
CA VAL A 242 21.69 -11.84 -8.52
C VAL A 242 22.58 -13.06 -8.68
N TYR A 243 22.24 -14.19 -8.03
CA TYR A 243 22.99 -15.44 -8.18
C TYR A 243 23.05 -15.88 -9.64
N ILE A 244 21.91 -15.85 -10.34
CA ILE A 244 21.82 -16.20 -11.75
C ILE A 244 22.67 -15.24 -12.60
N LEU A 245 22.55 -13.93 -12.38
CA LEU A 245 23.30 -12.91 -13.11
C LEU A 245 24.81 -13.06 -12.91
N MET A 246 25.28 -13.37 -11.70
CA MET A 246 26.69 -13.63 -11.43
C MET A 246 27.19 -14.90 -12.12
N CYS A 247 26.37 -15.96 -12.18
CA CYS A 247 26.71 -17.15 -12.98
C CYS A 247 26.85 -16.81 -14.47
N ASP A 248 26.02 -15.91 -14.99
CA ASP A 248 26.09 -15.47 -16.39
C ASP A 248 27.37 -14.71 -16.69
N ILE A 249 27.75 -13.76 -15.83
CA ILE A 249 29.00 -12.99 -15.99
C ILE A 249 30.21 -13.94 -16.05
N ARG A 250 30.29 -14.91 -15.15
CA ARG A 250 31.40 -15.90 -15.13
C ARG A 250 31.45 -16.75 -16.40
N MET A 251 30.29 -17.11 -16.98
CA MET A 251 30.24 -17.88 -18.23
C MET A 251 30.63 -17.02 -19.44
N LEU A 252 30.24 -15.75 -19.46
CA LEU A 252 30.62 -14.79 -20.50
C LEU A 252 32.13 -14.53 -20.48
N GLU A 253 32.73 -14.31 -19.31
CA GLU A 253 34.18 -14.17 -19.15
C GLU A 253 34.93 -15.38 -19.68
N ARG A 254 34.57 -16.60 -19.26
CA ARG A 254 35.20 -17.84 -19.76
C ARG A 254 35.14 -17.95 -21.28
N LYS A 255 34.01 -17.58 -21.88
CA LYS A 255 33.85 -17.64 -23.34
C LYS A 255 34.73 -16.59 -24.03
N SER A 256 34.82 -15.37 -23.48
CA SER A 256 35.72 -14.34 -23.97
C SER A 256 37.18 -14.76 -23.87
N THR A 257 37.59 -15.36 -22.75
CA THR A 257 38.96 -15.85 -22.55
C THR A 257 39.31 -16.98 -23.53
N ASN A 258 38.37 -17.89 -23.81
CA ASN A 258 38.57 -18.98 -24.76
C ASN A 258 38.56 -18.54 -26.24
N LEU A 259 38.06 -17.33 -26.53
CA LEU A 259 38.02 -16.75 -27.88
C LEU A 259 39.19 -15.82 -28.17
N LEU A 260 39.98 -15.45 -27.15
CA LEU A 260 41.27 -14.79 -27.37
C LEU A 260 42.26 -15.84 -27.88
N PRO A 261 42.90 -15.66 -29.05
CA PRO A 261 44.00 -16.52 -29.44
C PRO A 261 45.06 -16.43 -28.34
N THR A 262 45.57 -17.57 -27.90
CA THR A 262 46.83 -17.67 -27.16
C THR A 262 47.95 -17.25 -28.10
N ASP A 263 48.00 -15.97 -28.45
CA ASP A 263 49.14 -15.39 -29.12
C ASP A 263 50.06 -14.82 -28.04
N LYS A 264 51.20 -15.51 -27.91
CA LYS A 264 52.48 -15.11 -27.28
C LYS A 264 52.59 -15.39 -25.78
N ALA A 265 53.23 -16.49 -25.40
CA ALA A 265 54.69 -16.66 -25.33
C ALA A 265 55.04 -18.14 -25.12
#